data_AF-A0A8H3HRU7-F1
#
_entry.id   AF-A0A8H3HRU7-F1
#
_cell.length_a   1.000
_cell.length_b   1.000
_cell.length_c   1.000
_cell.angle_alpha   90.00
_cell.angle_beta   90.00
_cell.angle_gamma   90.00
#
_symmetry.space_group_name_H-M   'P 1'
#
loop_
_entity.id
_entity.type
_entity.pdbx_description
1 polymer ?
#
loop_
_entity_poly.entity_id
_entity_poly.type
_entity_poly.pdbx_seq_one_letter_code
_entity_poly.pdbx_strand_id
1 'polypeptide(L)'
;MPYAIFTLLISRLGHKEWRFVVYVVPMINVVAALGANRLLHLPARLFKIIGRLTVLGLVGCNVAATVLLTAISRANYPGGEALALVNSFPSSANQRTSVWINNLAAQTGASLFAQAHSPPYFNLSSTSADSWTYSKDPNPVSFDKFTYLVVEDPGVHPIEKWEVVGSVDAFERVDIKRLKVVTKPTLFVLRNKDHV
;
A
#
# COMPACT_ATOMS: atom_id res chain seq x y z
N MET A 1 22.08 27.78 2.68
CA MET A 1 20.70 27.62 2.18
C MET A 1 20.59 26.99 0.76
N PRO A 2 21.35 25.94 0.36
CA PRO A 2 21.12 25.30 -0.95
C PRO A 2 19.77 24.56 -1.02
N TYR A 3 19.38 23.89 0.06
CA TYR A 3 18.19 23.02 0.10
C TYR A 3 16.87 23.78 -0.09
N ALA A 4 16.72 24.94 0.56
CA ALA A 4 15.54 25.79 0.43
C ALA A 4 15.42 26.40 -0.98
N ILE A 5 16.54 26.84 -1.56
CA ILE A 5 16.59 27.33 -2.94
C ILE A 5 16.21 26.20 -3.91
N PHE A 6 16.78 25.00 -3.72
CA PHE A 6 16.43 23.82 -4.50
C PHE A 6 14.93 23.50 -4.41
N THR A 7 14.34 23.52 -3.20
CA THR A 7 12.89 23.26 -3.04
C THR A 7 12.05 24.32 -3.73
N LEU A 8 12.42 25.60 -3.67
CA LEU A 8 11.72 26.69 -4.35
C LEU A 8 11.81 26.59 -5.87
N LEU A 9 12.96 26.21 -6.40
CA LEU A 9 13.15 26.02 -7.85
C LEU A 9 12.30 24.85 -8.36
N ILE A 10 12.37 23.69 -7.70
CA ILE A 10 11.59 22.52 -8.10
C ILE A 10 10.09 22.69 -7.80
N SER A 11 9.71 23.58 -6.88
CA SER A 11 8.32 24.00 -6.68
C SER A 11 7.69 24.65 -7.92
N ARG A 12 8.48 25.07 -8.92
CA ARG A 12 7.96 25.57 -10.21
C ARG A 12 7.75 24.50 -11.28
N LEU A 13 8.20 23.26 -11.06
CA LEU A 13 8.02 22.18 -12.04
C LEU A 13 6.54 21.78 -12.16
N GLY A 14 6.01 21.65 -13.37
CA GLY A 14 4.60 21.25 -13.59
C GLY A 14 4.32 19.82 -13.12
N HIS A 15 5.30 18.93 -13.23
CA HIS A 15 5.24 17.58 -12.68
C HIS A 15 5.69 17.57 -11.21
N LYS A 16 4.90 16.98 -10.32
CA LYS A 16 5.22 16.88 -8.89
C LYS A 16 5.42 15.43 -8.48
N GLU A 17 6.58 15.14 -7.93
CA GLU A 17 6.87 13.83 -7.34
C GLU A 17 7.56 14.02 -6.00
N TRP A 18 7.25 13.14 -5.05
CA TRP A 18 7.79 13.19 -3.69
C TRP A 18 9.33 13.06 -3.69
N ARG A 19 9.89 12.30 -4.64
CA ARG A 19 11.35 12.11 -4.78
C ARG A 19 12.10 13.41 -5.00
N PHE A 20 11.44 14.46 -5.49
CA PHE A 20 12.07 15.76 -5.65
C PHE A 20 12.37 16.47 -4.34
N VAL A 21 11.65 16.15 -3.26
CA VAL A 21 11.76 16.85 -1.97
C VAL A 21 12.38 15.98 -0.88
N VAL A 22 12.36 14.65 -1.03
CA VAL A 22 12.88 13.72 0.01
C VAL A 22 14.30 14.05 0.46
N TYR A 23 15.16 14.52 -0.44
CA TYR A 23 16.56 14.83 -0.13
C TYR A 23 16.75 16.01 0.82
N VAL A 24 15.73 16.87 0.98
CA VAL A 24 15.75 18.02 1.91
C VAL A 24 15.36 17.57 3.33
N VAL A 25 14.63 16.46 3.48
CA VAL A 25 14.08 15.99 4.76
C VAL A 25 15.15 15.76 5.84
N PRO A 26 16.29 15.09 5.57
CA PRO A 26 17.34 14.91 6.59
C PRO A 26 17.87 16.25 7.12
N MET A 27 18.01 17.25 6.26
CA MET A 27 18.52 18.57 6.67
C MET A 27 17.49 19.35 7.50
N ILE A 28 16.20 19.24 7.16
CA ILE A 28 15.13 19.80 7.99
C ILE A 28 15.14 19.16 9.39
N ASN A 29 15.35 17.83 9.48
CA ASN A 29 15.45 17.13 10.76
C ASN A 29 16.62 17.61 11.61
N VAL A 30 17.80 17.87 11.00
CA VAL A 30 18.96 18.45 11.71
C VAL A 30 18.62 19.83 12.27
N VAL A 31 18.00 20.69 11.46
CA VAL A 31 17.59 22.04 11.92
C VAL A 31 16.56 21.94 13.04
N ALA A 32 15.58 21.04 12.93
CA ALA A 32 14.60 20.78 13.98
C ALA A 32 15.25 20.29 15.28
N ALA A 33 16.24 19.38 15.19
CA ALA A 33 16.97 18.86 16.34
C ALA A 33 17.79 19.96 17.04
N LEU A 34 18.46 20.84 16.28
CA LEU A 34 19.16 22.01 16.84
C LEU A 34 18.17 22.97 17.54
N GLY A 35 17.01 23.21 16.94
CA GLY A 35 15.94 24.01 17.52
C GLY A 35 15.42 23.42 18.83
N ALA A 36 15.13 22.12 18.84
CA ALA A 36 14.73 21.40 20.03
C ALA A 36 15.80 21.46 21.12
N ASN A 37 17.08 21.23 20.77
CA ASN A 37 18.18 21.32 21.73
C ASN A 37 18.29 22.70 22.38
N ARG A 38 18.14 23.78 21.60
CA ARG A 38 18.10 25.16 22.15
C ARG A 38 16.93 25.35 23.11
N LEU A 39 15.76 24.83 22.74
CA LEU A 39 14.53 24.96 23.53
C LEU A 39 14.63 24.24 24.88
N LEU A 40 15.34 23.10 24.93
CA LEU A 40 15.60 22.35 26.15
C LEU A 40 16.59 23.03 27.11
N HIS A 41 17.46 23.91 26.60
CA HIS A 41 18.53 24.57 27.34
C HIS A 41 18.28 26.06 27.62
N LEU A 42 17.02 26.52 27.52
CA LEU A 42 16.68 27.91 27.84
C LEU A 42 17.08 28.28 29.29
N PRO A 43 17.58 29.51 29.53
CA PRO A 43 18.23 29.86 30.79
C PRO A 43 17.23 30.00 31.95
N ALA A 44 16.08 30.64 31.73
CA ALA A 44 15.10 30.86 32.78
C ALA A 44 14.27 29.60 33.09
N ARG A 45 13.99 29.33 34.37
CA ARG A 45 13.27 28.13 34.82
C ARG A 45 11.91 27.96 34.14
N LEU A 46 11.13 29.03 34.05
CA LEU A 46 9.81 29.01 33.39
C LEU A 46 9.94 28.66 31.90
N PHE A 47 10.80 29.37 31.17
CA PHE A 47 11.02 29.12 29.75
C PHE A 47 11.61 27.74 29.45
N LYS A 48 12.43 27.20 30.36
CA LYS A 48 12.95 25.83 30.28
C LYS A 48 11.84 24.78 30.42
N ILE A 49 10.90 24.99 31.35
CA ILE A 49 9.73 24.09 31.51
C ILE A 49 8.85 24.14 30.25
N ILE A 50 8.48 25.35 29.82
CA ILE A 50 7.70 25.55 28.60
C ILE A 50 8.41 24.90 27.41
N GLY A 51 9.71 25.12 27.27
CA GLY A 51 10.50 24.56 26.19
C GLY A 51 10.52 23.03 26.18
N ARG A 52 10.69 22.39 27.34
CA ARG A 52 10.60 20.93 27.49
C ARG A 52 9.21 20.40 27.14
N LEU A 53 8.15 21.06 27.61
CA LEU A 53 6.78 20.69 27.29
C LEU A 53 6.49 20.83 25.80
N THR A 54 7.01 21.88 25.15
CA THR A 54 6.90 22.06 23.70
C THR A 54 7.61 20.95 22.93
N VAL A 55 8.85 20.60 23.27
CA VAL A 55 9.55 19.48 22.61
C VAL A 55 8.79 18.17 22.83
N LEU A 56 8.37 17.88 24.06
CA LEU A 56 7.61 16.68 24.38
C LEU A 56 6.28 16.63 23.61
N GLY A 57 5.57 17.75 23.54
CA GLY A 57 4.33 17.89 22.78
C GLY A 57 4.54 17.68 21.28
N LEU A 58 5.60 18.25 20.70
CA LEU A 58 5.94 18.03 19.29
C LEU A 58 6.24 16.57 18.98
N VAL A 59 7.00 15.89 19.86
CA VAL A 59 7.27 14.45 19.72
C VAL A 59 5.98 13.65 19.84
N GLY A 60 5.15 13.94 20.86
CA GLY A 60 3.84 13.28 21.05
C GLY A 60 2.91 13.45 19.85
N CYS A 61 2.79 14.67 19.32
CA CYS A 61 2.03 14.97 18.11
C CYS A 61 2.59 14.24 16.89
N ASN A 62 3.91 14.14 16.75
CA ASN A 62 4.54 13.42 15.65
C ASN A 62 4.26 11.91 15.70
N VAL A 63 4.33 11.30 16.89
CA VAL A 63 3.96 9.89 17.10
C VAL A 63 2.48 9.68 16.79
N ALA A 64 1.59 10.53 17.31
CA ALA A 64 0.16 10.43 17.05
C ALA A 64 -0.17 10.58 15.55
N ALA A 65 0.45 11.56 14.88
CA ALA A 65 0.32 11.73 13.44
C ALA A 65 0.84 10.50 12.69
N THR A 66 2.01 9.96 13.07
CA THR A 66 2.58 8.77 12.43
C THR A 66 1.63 7.57 12.56
N VAL A 67 1.12 7.29 13.76
CA VAL A 67 0.16 6.20 13.97
C VAL A 67 -1.10 6.39 13.13
N LEU A 68 -1.66 7.61 13.11
CA LEU A 68 -2.85 7.91 12.33
C LEU A 68 -2.60 7.77 10.82
N LEU A 69 -1.51 8.34 10.30
CA LEU A 69 -1.17 8.26 8.88
C LEU A 69 -0.85 6.82 8.47
N THR A 70 -0.19 6.03 9.32
CA THR A 70 0.06 4.60 9.07
C THR A 70 -1.25 3.80 9.08
N ALA A 71 -2.16 4.09 10.01
CA ALA A 71 -3.46 3.44 10.07
C ALA A 71 -4.33 3.76 8.83
N ILE A 72 -4.18 4.95 8.25
CA ILE A 72 -4.81 5.32 6.97
C ILE A 72 -4.11 4.64 5.80
N SER A 73 -2.77 4.68 5.76
CA SER A 73 -1.99 4.19 4.62
C SER A 73 -2.14 2.69 4.38
N ARG A 74 -2.53 1.91 5.39
CA ARG A 74 -2.81 0.47 5.22
C ARG A 74 -3.89 0.22 4.15
N ALA A 75 -4.88 1.11 4.03
CA ALA A 75 -5.96 0.99 3.06
C ALA A 75 -5.54 1.35 1.61
N ASN A 76 -4.30 1.80 1.41
CA ASN A 76 -3.73 2.07 0.08
C ASN A 76 -3.06 0.84 -0.56
N TYR A 77 -3.13 -0.34 0.10
CA TYR A 77 -2.53 -1.58 -0.41
C TYR A 77 -3.56 -2.70 -0.72
N PRO A 78 -4.68 -2.40 -1.41
CA PRO A 78 -5.70 -3.41 -1.72
C PRO A 78 -5.19 -4.57 -2.59
N GLY A 79 -4.15 -4.38 -3.41
CA GLY A 79 -3.57 -5.45 -4.22
C GLY A 79 -2.92 -6.56 -3.40
N GLY A 80 -2.31 -6.21 -2.26
CA GLY A 80 -1.78 -7.20 -1.32
C GLY A 80 -2.90 -8.02 -0.66
N GLU A 81 -3.97 -7.34 -0.25
CA GLU A 81 -5.15 -7.98 0.35
C GLU A 81 -5.94 -8.82 -0.67
N ALA A 82 -5.99 -8.40 -1.94
CA ALA A 82 -6.57 -9.20 -3.02
C ALA A 82 -5.82 -10.51 -3.23
N LEU A 83 -4.48 -10.50 -3.19
CA LEU A 83 -3.72 -11.75 -3.24
C LEU A 83 -3.91 -12.61 -1.99
N ALA A 84 -4.00 -12.01 -0.80
CA ALA A 84 -4.32 -12.75 0.42
C ALA A 84 -5.70 -13.44 0.32
N LEU A 85 -6.69 -12.77 -0.26
CA LEU A 85 -8.00 -13.34 -0.55
C LEU A 85 -7.91 -14.49 -1.55
N VAL A 86 -7.20 -14.31 -2.67
CA VAL A 86 -7.00 -15.39 -3.66
C VAL A 86 -6.31 -16.60 -3.02
N ASN A 87 -5.29 -16.38 -2.19
CA ASN A 87 -4.57 -17.44 -1.48
C ASN A 87 -5.45 -18.20 -0.46
N SER A 88 -6.55 -17.61 -0.01
CA SER A 88 -7.49 -18.25 0.92
C SER A 88 -8.42 -19.25 0.24
N PHE A 89 -8.54 -19.20 -1.09
CA PHE A 89 -9.35 -20.15 -1.83
C PHE A 89 -8.66 -21.51 -1.92
N PRO A 90 -9.43 -22.61 -1.86
CA PRO A 90 -8.86 -23.95 -1.94
C PRO A 90 -8.16 -24.14 -3.29
N SER A 91 -6.96 -24.71 -3.26
CA SER A 91 -6.31 -25.23 -4.47
C SER A 91 -7.20 -26.31 -5.07
N SER A 92 -7.54 -26.19 -6.35
CA SER A 92 -8.20 -27.27 -7.07
C SER A 92 -7.26 -28.47 -7.10
N ALA A 93 -7.58 -29.54 -6.36
CA ALA A 93 -6.71 -30.69 -6.11
C ALA A 93 -6.17 -31.39 -7.39
N ASN A 94 -6.77 -31.12 -8.56
CA ASN A 94 -6.41 -31.71 -9.85
C ASN A 94 -6.07 -30.69 -10.96
N GLN A 95 -6.02 -29.37 -10.69
CA GLN A 95 -5.79 -28.34 -11.72
C GLN A 95 -4.73 -27.32 -11.32
N ARG A 96 -3.90 -26.93 -12.30
CA ARG A 96 -2.94 -25.84 -12.14
C ARG A 96 -3.69 -24.54 -11.92
N THR A 97 -3.46 -23.88 -10.78
CA THR A 97 -4.08 -22.59 -10.48
C THR A 97 -3.27 -21.47 -11.14
N SER A 98 -3.92 -20.64 -11.94
CA SER A 98 -3.27 -19.52 -12.61
C SER A 98 -3.98 -18.22 -12.26
N VAL A 99 -3.22 -17.24 -11.79
CA VAL A 99 -3.74 -15.95 -11.30
C VAL A 99 -3.19 -14.84 -12.18
N TRP A 100 -4.08 -14.07 -12.80
CA TRP A 100 -3.70 -12.83 -13.46
C TRP A 100 -3.92 -11.64 -12.53
N ILE A 101 -2.95 -10.73 -12.51
CA ILE A 101 -2.92 -9.58 -11.61
C ILE A 101 -2.90 -8.32 -12.48
N ASN A 102 -3.95 -7.51 -12.39
CA ASN A 102 -4.02 -6.25 -13.13
C ASN A 102 -2.99 -5.21 -12.63
N ASN A 103 -2.85 -4.14 -13.40
CA ASN A 103 -1.92 -3.05 -13.09
C ASN A 103 -2.21 -2.40 -11.72
N LEU A 104 -3.49 -2.13 -11.40
CA LEU A 104 -3.84 -1.51 -10.13
C LEU A 104 -3.45 -2.38 -8.93
N ALA A 105 -3.74 -3.69 -8.95
CA ALA A 105 -3.32 -4.62 -7.91
C ALA A 105 -1.78 -4.68 -7.83
N ALA A 106 -1.09 -4.75 -8.97
CA ALA A 106 0.37 -4.77 -9.01
C ALA A 106 1.00 -3.50 -8.38
N GLN A 107 0.40 -2.33 -8.59
CA GLN A 107 0.85 -1.05 -8.02
C GLN A 107 0.47 -0.88 -6.53
N THR A 108 -0.49 -1.67 -6.03
CA THR A 108 -1.04 -1.55 -4.67
C THR A 108 -0.72 -2.76 -3.79
N GLY A 109 0.44 -3.38 -3.99
CA GLY A 109 0.99 -4.36 -3.06
C GLY A 109 0.85 -5.83 -3.46
N ALA A 110 0.32 -6.15 -4.65
CA ALA A 110 0.38 -7.50 -5.20
C ALA A 110 1.84 -7.84 -5.61
N SER A 111 2.68 -8.18 -4.63
CA SER A 111 4.12 -8.42 -4.79
C SER A 111 4.45 -9.92 -4.78
N LEU A 112 5.71 -10.27 -5.07
CA LEU A 112 6.18 -11.66 -5.01
C LEU A 112 6.05 -12.24 -3.57
N PHE A 113 6.20 -11.43 -2.54
CA PHE A 113 6.03 -11.87 -1.14
C PHE A 113 4.59 -12.26 -0.80
N ALA A 114 3.61 -11.77 -1.56
CA ALA A 114 2.20 -12.13 -1.39
C ALA A 114 1.80 -13.37 -2.20
N GLN A 115 2.70 -13.95 -3.00
CA GLN A 115 2.47 -15.18 -3.76
C GLN A 115 2.79 -16.39 -2.88
N ALA A 116 1.86 -16.71 -1.96
CA ALA A 116 2.06 -17.77 -0.95
C ALA A 116 2.37 -19.15 -1.55
N HIS A 117 1.96 -19.37 -2.79
CA HIS A 117 2.13 -20.62 -3.55
C HIS A 117 3.27 -20.55 -4.58
N SER A 118 4.25 -19.65 -4.42
CA SER A 118 5.42 -19.55 -5.31
C SER A 118 6.75 -19.77 -4.59
N PRO A 119 7.76 -20.35 -5.26
CA PRO A 119 9.07 -20.54 -4.67
C PRO A 119 9.80 -19.19 -4.47
N PRO A 120 10.68 -19.06 -3.46
CA PRO A 120 11.02 -20.08 -2.47
C PRO A 120 9.92 -20.26 -1.42
N TYR A 121 9.57 -21.52 -1.15
CA TYR A 121 8.59 -21.84 -0.11
C TYR A 121 9.26 -21.68 1.25
N PHE A 122 8.86 -20.66 2.01
CA PHE A 122 9.38 -20.44 3.36
C PHE A 122 8.85 -21.46 4.38
N ASN A 123 7.80 -22.22 4.03
CA ASN A 123 7.24 -23.25 4.88
C ASN A 123 7.60 -24.65 4.35
N LEU A 124 8.40 -25.41 5.11
CA LEU A 124 8.93 -26.71 4.70
C LEU A 124 7.86 -27.82 4.62
N SER A 125 6.64 -27.55 5.12
CA SER A 125 5.49 -28.48 5.09
C SER A 125 4.65 -28.38 3.83
N SER A 126 4.91 -27.42 2.93
CA SER A 126 4.26 -27.37 1.61
C SER A 126 4.93 -28.38 0.67
N THR A 127 4.72 -29.68 0.93
CA THR A 127 5.10 -30.78 0.03
C THR A 127 4.25 -30.83 -1.23
N SER A 128 3.22 -30.00 -1.35
CA SER A 128 2.54 -29.75 -2.61
C SER A 128 3.26 -28.60 -3.30
N ALA A 129 4.18 -28.93 -4.21
CA ALA A 129 4.56 -28.06 -5.32
C ALA A 129 3.35 -27.91 -6.28
N ASP A 130 2.21 -27.52 -5.73
CA ASP A 130 0.97 -27.34 -6.46
C ASP A 130 1.14 -26.10 -7.32
N SER A 131 1.04 -26.33 -8.62
CA SER A 131 1.45 -25.47 -9.72
C SER A 131 0.64 -24.19 -9.82
N TRP A 132 0.84 -23.28 -8.88
CA TRP A 132 0.33 -21.93 -8.95
C TRP A 132 1.24 -21.10 -9.87
N THR A 133 0.63 -20.35 -10.79
CA THR A 133 1.34 -19.43 -11.67
C THR A 133 0.71 -18.06 -11.58
N TYR A 134 1.54 -17.03 -11.43
CA TYR A 134 1.08 -15.64 -11.34
C TYR A 134 1.57 -14.88 -12.56
N SER A 135 0.68 -14.17 -13.23
CA SER A 135 1.01 -13.33 -14.38
C SER A 135 0.60 -11.88 -14.13
N LYS A 136 1.49 -10.97 -14.51
CA LYS A 136 1.26 -9.51 -14.52
C LYS A 136 1.38 -8.95 -15.93
N ASP A 137 1.20 -9.81 -16.93
CA ASP A 137 1.25 -9.39 -18.33
C ASP A 137 0.18 -8.31 -18.55
N PRO A 138 0.55 -7.08 -18.95
CA PRO A 138 -0.42 -6.01 -19.15
C PRO A 138 -1.37 -6.30 -20.32
N ASN A 139 -0.96 -7.14 -21.28
CA ASN A 139 -1.71 -7.42 -22.51
C ASN A 139 -1.76 -8.92 -22.81
N PRO A 140 -2.44 -9.74 -21.98
CA PRO A 140 -2.54 -11.16 -22.24
C PRO A 140 -3.39 -11.43 -23.48
N VAL A 141 -2.92 -12.32 -24.36
CA VAL A 141 -3.63 -12.71 -25.60
C VAL A 141 -5.01 -13.31 -25.32
N SER A 142 -5.15 -14.04 -24.22
CA SER A 142 -6.44 -14.53 -23.71
C SER A 142 -6.38 -14.69 -22.19
N PHE A 143 -7.53 -14.44 -21.56
CA PHE A 143 -7.74 -14.67 -20.13
C PHE A 143 -8.21 -16.10 -19.81
N ASP A 144 -8.60 -16.90 -20.82
CA ASP A 144 -9.20 -18.23 -20.62
C ASP A 144 -8.26 -19.23 -19.92
N LYS A 145 -6.95 -18.99 -20.00
CA LYS A 145 -5.91 -19.78 -19.32
C LYS A 145 -5.82 -19.53 -17.81
N PHE A 146 -6.47 -18.49 -17.30
CA PHE A 146 -6.43 -18.11 -15.90
C PHE A 146 -7.59 -18.73 -15.11
N THR A 147 -7.29 -19.24 -13.92
CA THR A 147 -8.28 -19.69 -12.93
C THR A 147 -8.89 -18.49 -12.20
N TYR A 148 -8.05 -17.53 -11.81
CA TYR A 148 -8.46 -16.31 -11.11
C TYR A 148 -7.95 -15.06 -11.80
N LEU A 149 -8.76 -14.01 -11.81
CA LEU A 149 -8.37 -12.66 -12.22
C LEU A 149 -8.53 -11.70 -11.04
N VAL A 150 -7.52 -10.89 -10.80
CA VAL A 150 -7.60 -9.72 -9.91
C VAL A 150 -7.74 -8.48 -10.79
N VAL A 151 -8.92 -7.87 -10.79
CA VAL A 151 -9.32 -6.82 -11.74
C VAL A 151 -9.85 -5.59 -11.00
N GLU A 152 -9.86 -4.44 -11.68
CA GLU A 152 -10.41 -3.18 -11.17
C GLU A 152 -11.89 -3.05 -11.55
N ASP A 153 -12.23 -3.41 -12.79
CA ASP A 153 -13.60 -3.38 -13.29
C ASP A 153 -14.03 -4.81 -13.69
N PRO A 154 -14.93 -5.45 -12.91
CA PRO A 154 -15.42 -6.78 -13.23
C PRO A 154 -16.33 -6.79 -14.47
N GLY A 155 -16.92 -5.64 -14.86
CA GLY A 155 -17.84 -5.52 -15.98
C GLY A 155 -17.19 -5.67 -17.36
N VAL A 156 -15.86 -5.55 -17.44
CA VAL A 156 -15.09 -5.75 -18.68
C VAL A 156 -15.03 -7.24 -19.07
N HIS A 157 -15.25 -8.15 -18.11
CA HIS A 157 -15.14 -9.59 -18.32
C HIS A 157 -16.53 -10.24 -18.49
N PRO A 158 -16.74 -11.13 -19.48
CA PRO A 158 -18.04 -11.76 -19.71
C PRO A 158 -18.55 -12.54 -18.50
N ILE A 159 -19.73 -12.18 -18.01
CA ILE A 159 -20.39 -12.80 -16.84
C ILE A 159 -20.69 -14.29 -17.07
N GLU A 160 -20.83 -14.71 -18.32
CA GLU A 160 -21.03 -16.12 -18.69
C GLU A 160 -19.83 -16.99 -18.31
N LYS A 161 -18.60 -16.44 -18.41
CA LYS A 161 -17.34 -17.15 -18.11
C LYS A 161 -16.80 -16.86 -16.71
N TRP A 162 -17.01 -15.65 -16.21
CA TRP A 162 -16.38 -15.15 -15.00
C TRP A 162 -17.41 -14.89 -13.90
N GLU A 163 -17.13 -15.41 -12.71
CA GLU A 163 -17.93 -15.16 -11.50
C GLU A 163 -17.14 -14.30 -10.52
N VAL A 164 -17.76 -13.26 -9.97
CA VAL A 164 -17.16 -12.47 -8.89
C VAL A 164 -17.23 -13.27 -7.59
N VAL A 165 -16.08 -13.71 -7.09
CA VAL A 165 -15.98 -14.49 -5.83
C VAL A 165 -15.61 -13.63 -4.63
N GLY A 166 -15.17 -12.40 -4.85
CA GLY A 166 -14.91 -11.46 -3.78
C GLY A 166 -14.48 -10.08 -4.25
N SER A 167 -14.43 -9.14 -3.30
CA SER A 167 -13.98 -7.77 -3.52
C SER A 167 -13.11 -7.29 -2.37
N VAL A 168 -12.18 -6.40 -2.68
CA VAL A 168 -11.30 -5.75 -1.71
C VAL A 168 -11.52 -4.25 -1.74
N ASP A 169 -11.67 -3.71 -0.55
CA ASP A 169 -11.87 -2.30 -0.30
C ASP A 169 -10.53 -1.55 -0.34
N ALA A 170 -10.53 -0.36 -0.94
CA ALA A 170 -9.40 0.56 -0.94
C ALA A 170 -9.80 1.91 -0.32
N PHE A 171 -8.80 2.67 0.11
CA PHE A 171 -8.99 4.04 0.58
C PHE A 171 -9.67 4.91 -0.49
N GLU A 172 -10.74 5.61 -0.09
CA GLU A 172 -11.39 6.62 -0.92
C GLU A 172 -11.07 8.03 -0.40
N ARG A 173 -11.38 8.28 0.87
CA ARG A 173 -11.23 9.59 1.50
C ARG A 173 -11.25 9.52 3.02
N VAL A 174 -10.82 10.59 3.67
CA VAL A 174 -11.06 10.83 5.10
C VAL A 174 -12.29 11.72 5.24
N ASP A 175 -13.33 11.22 5.89
CA ASP A 175 -14.47 12.04 6.30
C ASP A 175 -14.09 12.84 7.55
N ILE A 176 -13.74 14.11 7.36
CA ILE A 176 -13.30 15.01 8.43
C ILE A 176 -14.43 15.24 9.45
N LYS A 177 -15.70 15.27 9.01
CA LYS A 177 -16.84 15.51 9.92
C LYS A 177 -17.06 14.33 10.86
N ARG A 178 -16.82 13.11 10.36
CA ARG A 178 -16.97 11.86 11.12
C ARG A 178 -15.66 11.33 11.69
N LEU A 179 -14.53 12.00 11.42
CA LEU A 179 -13.18 11.54 11.72
C LEU A 179 -12.96 10.07 11.33
N LYS A 180 -13.50 9.67 10.18
CA LYS A 180 -13.52 8.27 9.74
C LYS A 180 -12.87 8.11 8.38
N VAL A 181 -12.08 7.04 8.23
CA VAL A 181 -11.59 6.60 6.92
C VAL A 181 -12.73 5.92 6.16
N VAL A 182 -13.03 6.42 4.98
CA VAL A 182 -14.01 5.84 4.06
C VAL A 182 -13.26 5.01 3.03
N THR A 183 -13.68 3.77 2.89
CA THR A 183 -13.17 2.82 1.89
C THR A 183 -14.27 2.44 0.92
N LYS A 184 -13.88 1.99 -0.27
CA LYS A 184 -14.80 1.51 -1.30
C LYS A 184 -14.23 0.27 -2.01
N PRO A 185 -15.08 -0.65 -2.50
CA PRO A 185 -14.63 -1.75 -3.35
C PRO A 185 -13.88 -1.21 -4.57
N THR A 186 -12.66 -1.70 -4.78
CA THR A 186 -11.77 -1.18 -5.85
C THR A 186 -11.09 -2.31 -6.62
N LEU A 187 -10.81 -3.43 -5.98
CA LEU A 187 -10.35 -4.64 -6.67
C LEU A 187 -11.36 -5.76 -6.48
N PHE A 188 -11.53 -6.56 -7.51
CA PHE A 188 -12.43 -7.70 -7.53
C PHE A 188 -11.66 -8.95 -7.92
N VAL A 189 -12.01 -10.07 -7.29
CA VAL A 189 -11.48 -11.37 -7.65
C VAL A 189 -12.55 -12.10 -8.44
N LEU A 190 -12.22 -12.39 -9.69
CA LEU A 190 -13.02 -13.21 -10.58
C LEU A 190 -12.49 -14.64 -10.58
N ARG A 191 -13.39 -15.61 -10.60
CA ARG A 191 -13.09 -17.03 -10.82
C ARG A 191 -13.65 -17.46 -12.17
N ASN A 192 -12.85 -18.24 -12.90
CA ASN A 192 -13.29 -18.85 -14.14
C ASN A 192 -14.23 -20.02 -13.83
N LYS A 193 -15.43 -20.00 -14.43
CA LYS A 193 -16.44 -21.05 -14.25
C LYS A 193 -16.05 -22.38 -14.89
N ASP A 194 -15.21 -22.35 -15.92
CA ASP A 194 -14.75 -23.55 -16.63
C ASP A 194 -13.69 -24.35 -15.83
N HIS A 195 -13.16 -23.76 -14.76
CA HIS A 195 -12.12 -24.35 -13.89
C HIS A 195 -12.66 -24.68 -12.48
N VAL A 196 -13.95 -25.04 -12.41
CA VAL A 196 -14.64 -25.51 -11.19
C VAL A 196 -14.58 -27.03 -11.08
#